data_AF-A0A6B2SXZ3-F1
#
_entry.id   AF-A0A6B2SXZ3-F1
#
_cell.length_a   1.000
_cell.length_b   1.000
_cell.length_c   1.000
_cell.angle_alpha   90.00
_cell.angle_beta   90.00
_cell.angle_gamma   90.00
#
_symmetry.space_group_name_H-M   'P 1'
#
loop_
_entity.id
_entity.type
_entity.pdbx_description
1 polymer ?
#
loop_
_entity_poly.entity_id
_entity_poly.type
_entity_poly.pdbx_seq_one_letter_code
_entity_poly.pdbx_strand_id
1 'polypeptide(L)'
;RLEKLPTGGRTPLAAGLLKAHDVLRVERLRDAARRPLVVVVTDGRATGGVEPVARAGRAAGLFAADGVASVVVDCESGYVRLGLAGQLAGELGGTVVTLDELRADSIAGLVKDVQGMNSPSRRAA
;
A
#
# COMPACT_ATOMS: atom_id res chain seq x y z
N ARG A 1 -5.79 0.58 18.80
CA ARG A 1 -6.96 0.15 17.96
C ARG A 1 -6.55 -0.70 16.73
N LEU A 2 -5.28 -1.08 16.57
CA LEU A 2 -4.87 -2.22 15.73
C LEU A 2 -4.79 -3.52 16.54
N GLU A 3 -4.56 -3.44 17.86
CA GLU A 3 -4.45 -4.63 18.75
C GLU A 3 -5.72 -5.49 18.81
N LYS A 4 -6.85 -4.98 18.33
CA LYS A 4 -8.14 -5.70 18.31
C LYS A 4 -8.45 -6.36 16.97
N LEU A 5 -7.61 -6.16 15.95
CA LEU A 5 -7.80 -6.81 14.66
C LEU A 5 -7.47 -8.30 14.82
N PRO A 6 -8.33 -9.20 14.31
CA PRO A 6 -7.99 -10.61 14.27
C PRO A 6 -6.71 -10.78 13.46
N THR A 7 -5.71 -11.42 14.05
CA THR A 7 -4.49 -11.84 13.37
C THR A 7 -4.65 -13.30 12.96
N GLY A 8 -4.02 -13.67 11.86
CA GLY A 8 -4.22 -14.97 11.24
C GLY A 8 -5.37 -14.98 10.22
N GLY A 9 -5.17 -15.74 9.16
CA GLY A 9 -6.05 -15.80 7.99
C GLY A 9 -5.26 -15.85 6.70
N ARG A 10 -5.89 -16.30 5.61
CA ARG A 10 -5.33 -16.32 4.25
C ARG A 10 -6.06 -15.32 3.37
N THR A 11 -6.31 -14.11 3.88
CA THR A 11 -6.95 -13.06 3.09
C THR A 11 -6.16 -12.88 1.79
N PRO A 12 -6.77 -13.11 0.62
CA PRO A 12 -6.05 -12.94 -0.63
C PRO A 12 -5.64 -11.48 -0.81
N LEU A 13 -4.34 -11.21 -0.86
CA LEU A 13 -3.80 -9.85 -1.00
C LEU A 13 -4.42 -9.10 -2.19
N ALA A 14 -4.54 -9.78 -3.33
CA ALA A 14 -5.19 -9.24 -4.51
C ALA A 14 -6.64 -8.79 -4.24
N ALA A 15 -7.42 -9.55 -3.47
CA ALA A 15 -8.80 -9.19 -3.15
C ALA A 15 -8.87 -7.95 -2.24
N GLY A 16 -7.95 -7.84 -1.27
CA GLY A 16 -7.84 -6.66 -0.43
C GLY A 16 -7.48 -5.40 -1.23
N LEU A 17 -6.52 -5.51 -2.14
CA LEU A 17 -6.12 -4.42 -3.04
C LEU A 17 -7.27 -4.00 -3.96
N LEU A 18 -7.96 -4.94 -4.61
CA LEU A 18 -9.11 -4.63 -5.45
C LEU A 18 -10.23 -3.94 -4.65
N LYS A 19 -10.49 -4.40 -3.42
CA LYS A 19 -11.48 -3.78 -2.55
C LYS A 19 -11.10 -2.35 -2.18
N ALA A 20 -9.83 -2.10 -1.88
CA ALA A 20 -9.34 -0.76 -1.59
C ALA A 20 -9.44 0.16 -2.83
N HIS A 21 -9.12 -0.34 -4.01
CA HIS A 21 -9.26 0.40 -5.28
C HIS A 21 -10.72 0.81 -5.52
N ASP A 22 -11.67 -0.09 -5.31
CA ASP A 22 -13.11 0.22 -5.39
C ASP A 22 -13.54 1.32 -4.41
N VAL A 23 -13.01 1.30 -3.17
CA VAL A 23 -13.29 2.37 -2.20
C VAL A 23 -12.78 3.71 -2.73
N LEU A 24 -11.55 3.77 -3.24
CA LEU A 24 -11.01 5.00 -3.81
C LEU A 24 -11.81 5.49 -5.01
N ARG A 25 -12.26 4.58 -5.88
CA ARG A 25 -13.10 4.90 -7.03
C ARG A 25 -14.42 5.53 -6.60
N VAL A 26 -15.09 4.99 -5.58
CA VAL A 26 -16.33 5.55 -5.04
C VAL A 26 -16.09 6.91 -4.40
N GLU A 27 -15.02 7.06 -3.60
CA GLU A 27 -14.73 8.34 -2.95
C GLU A 27 -14.33 9.45 -3.94
N ARG A 28 -13.69 9.10 -5.06
CA ARG A 28 -13.37 10.04 -6.14
C ARG A 28 -14.62 10.61 -6.84
N LEU A 29 -15.72 9.86 -6.86
CA LEU A 29 -17.01 10.38 -7.33
C LEU A 29 -17.62 11.39 -6.37
N ARG A 30 -17.29 11.32 -5.07
CA ARG A 30 -17.76 12.27 -4.06
C ARG A 30 -16.95 13.56 -4.08
N ASP A 31 -15.63 13.44 -4.23
CA ASP A 31 -14.71 14.57 -4.29
C ASP A 31 -13.49 14.21 -5.16
N ALA A 32 -13.45 14.75 -6.37
CA ALA A 32 -12.38 14.52 -7.33
C ALA A 32 -11.05 15.17 -6.94
N ALA A 33 -11.07 16.18 -6.05
CA ALA A 33 -9.86 16.85 -5.56
C ALA A 33 -9.20 16.11 -4.39
N ARG A 34 -9.86 15.08 -3.84
CA ARG A 34 -9.32 14.29 -2.73
C ARG A 34 -8.06 13.55 -3.17
N ARG A 35 -7.01 13.67 -2.36
CA ARG A 35 -5.71 13.03 -2.60
C ARG A 35 -5.56 11.81 -1.69
N PRO A 36 -5.89 10.60 -2.16
CA PRO A 36 -5.82 9.41 -1.33
C PRO A 36 -4.37 8.99 -1.07
N LEU A 37 -4.17 8.36 0.09
CA LEU A 37 -2.97 7.59 0.41
C LEU A 37 -3.39 6.16 0.73
N VAL A 38 -2.72 5.19 0.13
CA VAL A 38 -2.85 3.78 0.47
C VAL A 38 -1.65 3.34 1.29
N VAL A 39 -1.91 2.73 2.44
CA VAL A 39 -0.88 2.11 3.28
C VAL A 39 -1.16 0.61 3.33
N VAL A 40 -0.24 -0.19 2.81
CA VAL A 40 -0.34 -1.65 2.81
C VAL A 40 0.63 -2.21 3.84
N VAL A 41 0.12 -2.89 4.86
CA VAL A 41 0.94 -3.54 5.89
C VAL A 41 0.99 -5.03 5.60
N THR A 42 2.15 -5.55 5.17
CA THR A 42 2.27 -6.92 4.66
C THR A 42 3.70 -7.44 4.72
N ASP A 43 3.87 -8.76 4.77
CA ASP A 43 5.14 -9.46 4.51
C ASP A 43 5.31 -9.77 2.99
N GLY A 44 4.43 -9.22 2.14
CA GLY A 44 4.40 -9.40 0.70
C GLY A 44 3.86 -10.76 0.24
N ARG A 45 3.53 -11.66 1.16
CA ARG A 45 2.99 -12.97 0.80
C ARG A 45 1.56 -12.81 0.30
N ALA A 46 1.23 -13.60 -0.73
CA ALA A 46 -0.09 -13.61 -1.32
C ALA A 46 -0.68 -15.03 -1.28
N THR A 47 -2.00 -15.09 -1.14
CA THR A 47 -2.78 -16.33 -1.15
C THR A 47 -3.98 -16.16 -2.08
N GLY A 48 -4.68 -17.26 -2.36
CA GLY A 48 -5.92 -17.26 -3.16
C GLY A 48 -5.69 -17.56 -4.64
N GLY A 49 -5.94 -18.81 -5.04
CA GLY A 49 -5.91 -19.24 -6.43
C GLY A 49 -4.51 -19.38 -7.03
N VAL A 50 -4.47 -19.43 -8.35
CA VAL A 50 -3.25 -19.60 -9.15
C VAL A 50 -2.48 -18.27 -9.22
N GLU A 51 -1.15 -18.35 -9.08
CA GLU A 51 -0.22 -17.21 -9.13
C GLU A 51 -0.64 -16.01 -8.26
N PRO A 52 -0.81 -16.21 -6.93
CA PRO A 52 -1.38 -15.20 -6.06
C PRO A 52 -0.53 -13.91 -5.99
N VAL A 53 0.79 -14.02 -6.09
CA VAL A 53 1.71 -12.85 -6.13
C VAL A 53 1.51 -12.05 -7.40
N ALA A 54 1.46 -12.69 -8.57
CA ALA A 54 1.24 -11.99 -9.84
C ALA A 54 -0.15 -11.32 -9.89
N ARG A 55 -1.18 -11.94 -9.30
CA ARG A 55 -2.50 -11.32 -9.16
C ARG A 55 -2.47 -10.09 -8.26
N ALA A 56 -1.72 -10.14 -7.16
CA ALA A 56 -1.55 -8.99 -6.27
C ALA A 56 -0.81 -7.85 -6.99
N GLY A 57 0.25 -8.15 -7.75
CA GLY A 57 0.96 -7.17 -8.56
C GLY A 57 0.06 -6.48 -9.58
N ARG A 58 -0.76 -7.24 -10.33
CA ARG A 58 -1.74 -6.65 -11.26
C ARG A 58 -2.77 -5.75 -10.57
N ALA A 59 -3.24 -6.12 -9.37
CA ALA A 59 -4.15 -5.29 -8.60
C ALA A 59 -3.45 -4.02 -8.08
N ALA A 60 -2.18 -4.12 -7.67
CA ALA A 60 -1.35 -2.99 -7.28
C ALA A 60 -1.13 -1.99 -8.43
N GLY A 61 -0.91 -2.48 -9.65
CA GLY A 61 -0.74 -1.64 -10.83
C GLY A 61 -1.93 -0.69 -11.11
N LEU A 62 -3.13 -1.01 -10.63
CA LEU A 62 -4.29 -0.11 -10.74
C LEU A 62 -4.10 1.19 -9.94
N PHE A 63 -3.41 1.12 -8.80
CA PHE A 63 -3.13 2.30 -7.97
C PHE A 63 -2.07 3.18 -8.63
N ALA A 64 -1.02 2.57 -9.19
CA ALA A 64 0.00 3.28 -9.94
C ALA A 64 -0.59 3.98 -11.17
N ALA A 65 -1.44 3.29 -11.93
CA ALA A 65 -2.12 3.85 -13.09
C ALA A 65 -3.03 5.05 -12.74
N ASP A 66 -3.67 5.01 -11.57
CA ASP A 66 -4.50 6.09 -11.05
C ASP A 66 -3.69 7.21 -10.34
N GLY A 67 -2.36 7.09 -10.27
CA GLY A 67 -1.48 8.06 -9.59
C GLY A 67 -1.69 8.13 -8.08
N VAL A 68 -2.14 7.04 -7.45
CA VAL A 68 -2.43 7.00 -6.01
C VAL A 68 -1.12 6.90 -5.22
N ALA A 69 -0.91 7.84 -4.29
CA ALA A 69 0.20 7.76 -3.35
C ALA A 69 0.09 6.49 -2.51
N SER A 70 1.19 5.73 -2.43
CA SER A 70 1.20 4.41 -1.80
C SER A 70 2.45 4.20 -0.95
N VAL A 71 2.27 3.56 0.21
CA VAL A 71 3.35 3.12 1.10
C VAL A 71 3.11 1.65 1.45
N VAL A 72 4.16 0.83 1.35
CA VAL A 72 4.16 -0.55 1.82
C VAL A 72 4.99 -0.63 3.09
N VAL A 73 4.35 -1.06 4.18
CA VAL A 73 5.02 -1.39 5.43
C VAL A 73 5.39 -2.87 5.40
N ASP A 74 6.69 -3.13 5.21
CA ASP A 74 7.25 -4.48 5.19
C ASP A 74 7.36 -5.04 6.60
N CYS A 75 6.61 -6.12 6.83
CA CYS A 75 6.54 -6.84 8.09
C CYS A 75 7.45 -8.07 8.15
N GLU A 76 8.24 -8.36 7.11
CA GLU A 76 9.27 -9.40 7.18
C GLU A 76 10.29 -9.07 8.29
N SER A 77 10.76 -10.10 8.99
CA SER A 77 11.79 -9.98 10.03
C SER A 77 12.75 -11.16 9.98
N GLY A 78 13.96 -10.98 10.51
CA GLY A 78 15.01 -12.00 10.53
C GLY A 78 15.92 -11.99 9.30
N TYR A 79 16.87 -12.93 9.28
CA TYR A 79 17.96 -12.97 8.29
C TYR A 79 17.52 -13.38 6.88
N VAL A 80 16.40 -14.09 6.74
CA VAL A 80 15.89 -14.56 5.45
C VAL A 80 14.65 -13.77 5.08
N ARG A 81 14.71 -13.07 3.95
CA ARG A 81 13.63 -12.21 3.45
C ARG A 81 13.33 -12.57 2.00
N LEU A 82 12.05 -12.65 1.67
CA LEU A 82 11.60 -12.95 0.32
C LEU A 82 11.57 -11.67 -0.55
N GLY A 83 11.54 -10.48 0.07
CA GLY A 83 11.57 -9.20 -0.65
C GLY A 83 10.27 -8.89 -1.40
N LEU A 84 9.20 -9.65 -1.14
CA LEU A 84 7.92 -9.53 -1.85
C LEU A 84 7.21 -8.21 -1.56
N ALA A 85 7.39 -7.64 -0.36
CA ALA A 85 6.85 -6.33 -0.02
C ALA A 85 7.49 -5.21 -0.86
N GLY A 86 8.81 -5.31 -1.12
CA GLY A 86 9.52 -4.40 -2.02
C GLY A 86 9.04 -4.52 -3.46
N GLN A 87 8.84 -5.75 -3.95
CA GLN A 87 8.24 -5.96 -5.28
C GLN A 87 6.84 -5.33 -5.38
N LEU A 88 5.99 -5.55 -4.37
CA LEU A 88 4.65 -4.97 -4.32
C LEU A 88 4.69 -3.43 -4.30
N ALA A 89 5.62 -2.83 -3.56
CA ALA A 89 5.81 -1.37 -3.54
C ALA A 89 6.14 -0.83 -4.94
N GLY A 90 6.99 -1.54 -5.68
CA GLY A 90 7.29 -1.23 -7.08
C GLY A 90 6.04 -1.24 -7.97
N GLU A 91 5.21 -2.28 -7.87
CA GLU A 91 3.95 -2.39 -8.63
C GLU A 91 2.93 -1.30 -8.24
N LEU A 92 2.94 -0.86 -6.97
CA LEU A 92 2.11 0.24 -6.49
C LEU A 92 2.64 1.63 -6.92
N GLY A 93 3.87 1.71 -7.45
CA GLY A 93 4.56 2.99 -7.65
C GLY A 93 4.84 3.73 -6.33
N GLY A 94 4.96 2.99 -5.23
CA GLY A 94 5.10 3.51 -3.87
C GLY A 94 6.46 3.25 -3.25
N THR A 95 6.61 3.65 -1.98
CA THR A 95 7.81 3.38 -1.19
C THR A 95 7.60 2.21 -0.25
N VAL A 96 8.66 1.47 0.05
CA VAL A 96 8.68 0.46 1.10
C VAL A 96 9.31 1.06 2.35
N VAL A 97 8.72 0.77 3.50
CA VAL A 97 9.27 1.10 4.83
C VAL A 97 9.26 -0.17 5.67
N THR A 98 10.36 -0.45 6.34
CA THR A 98 10.47 -1.63 7.22
C THR A 98 9.92 -1.34 8.62
N LEU A 99 9.50 -2.39 9.34
CA LEU A 99 9.08 -2.23 10.74
C LEU A 99 10.19 -1.66 11.64
N ASP A 100 11.46 -1.90 11.33
CA ASP A 100 12.57 -1.37 12.12
C ASP A 100 12.78 0.14 11.88
N GLU A 101 12.63 0.60 10.63
CA GLU A 101 12.61 2.04 10.32
C GLU A 101 11.42 2.74 10.99
N LEU A 102 10.24 2.10 11.05
CA LEU A 102 9.05 2.62 11.74
C LEU A 102 9.17 2.64 13.28
N ARG A 103 10.12 1.89 13.85
CA ARG A 103 10.42 1.97 15.29
C ARG A 103 11.35 3.14 15.59
N ALA A 104 12.25 3.47 14.67
CA ALA A 104 13.11 4.64 14.76
C ALA A 104 12.33 5.94 14.50
N ASP A 105 11.42 5.93 13.53
CA ASP A 105 10.58 7.07 13.13
C ASP A 105 9.08 6.77 13.24
N SER A 106 8.27 7.71 13.75
CA SER A 106 6.83 7.48 13.85
C SER A 106 6.15 7.36 12.46
N ILE A 107 5.30 6.34 12.27
CA ILE A 107 4.55 6.06 11.02
C ILE A 107 3.84 7.30 10.46
N ALA A 108 3.30 8.14 11.35
CA ALA A 108 2.57 9.36 10.97
C ALA A 108 3.46 10.41 10.29
N GLY A 109 4.77 10.44 10.56
CA GLY A 109 5.72 11.34 9.90
C GLY A 109 5.97 10.91 8.46
N LEU A 110 6.37 9.66 8.27
CA LEU A 110 6.68 9.10 6.94
C LEU A 110 5.49 9.17 5.98
N VAL A 111 4.29 8.90 6.49
CA VAL A 111 3.04 9.05 5.72
C VAL A 111 2.83 10.48 5.23
N LYS A 112 3.10 11.49 6.06
CA LYS A 112 2.97 12.91 5.66
C LYS A 112 3.99 13.29 4.61
N ASP A 113 5.21 12.77 4.69
CA ASP A 113 6.26 13.05 3.72
C ASP A 113 5.91 12.50 2.34
N VAL A 114 5.41 11.26 2.28
CA VAL A 114 4.95 10.64 1.02
C VAL A 114 3.73 11.38 0.44
N GLN A 115 2.80 11.84 1.30
CA GLN A 115 1.72 12.71 0.86
C GLN A 115 2.23 14.06 0.33
N GLY A 116 3.30 14.60 0.92
CA GLY A 116 3.96 15.83 0.48
C GLY A 116 4.59 15.68 -0.90
N MET A 117 5.38 14.61 -1.11
CA MET A 117 6.11 14.33 -2.36
C MET A 117 5.20 14.15 -3.57
N ASN A 118 4.03 13.52 -3.40
CA ASN A 118 3.06 13.31 -4.48
C ASN A 118 2.01 14.43 -4.58
N SER A 119 2.29 15.63 -4.06
CA SER A 119 1.40 16.78 -4.23
C SER A 119 1.62 17.41 -5.59
N PRO A 120 0.65 17.39 -6.52
CA PRO A 120 0.77 18.21 -7.71
C PRO A 120 0.86 19.66 -7.23
N SER A 121 1.96 20.33 -7.58
CA SER A 121 2.18 21.73 -7.25
C SER A 121 0.93 22.51 -7.65
N ARG A 122 0.31 23.24 -6.71
CA ARG A 122 -0.75 24.19 -7.03
C ARG A 122 -0.16 25.24 -7.98
N ARG A 123 -0.24 25.02 -9.29
CA ARG A 123 -0.18 26.13 -10.24
C ARG A 123 -1.55 26.78 -10.20
N ALA A 124 -1.59 27.89 -9.48
CA ALA A 124 -2.66 28.86 -9.57
C ALA A 124 -2.83 29.28 -11.03
N ALA A 125 -4.08 29.26 -11.49
CA ALA A 125 -4.59 30.01 -12.62
C ALA A 125 -5.92 30.63 -12.17
#